data_AF-A0A7J8M7R4-F1
#
_entry.id   AF-A0A7J8M7R4-F1
#
_cell.length_a   1.000
_cell.length_b   1.000
_cell.length_c   1.000
_cell.angle_alpha   90.00
_cell.angle_beta   90.00
_cell.angle_gamma   90.00
#
_symmetry.space_group_name_H-M   'P 1'
#
loop_
_entity.id
_entity.type
_entity.pdbx_description
1 polymer ?
#
loop_
_entity_poly.entity_id
_entity_poly.type
_entity_poly.pdbx_seq_one_letter_code
_entity_poly.pdbx_strand_id
1 'polypeptide(L)' 'MKVEIEGGALSIIRKLWREYDDKFEIGAYIRDGKWLSKRFHTCKFKYIYRSMNSIAHLLATKGLKRGD' A
#
# COMPACT_ATOMS: atom_id res chain seq x y z
N MET A 1 -15.10 8.32 9.07
CA MET A 1 -15.01 7.42 7.88
C MET A 1 -14.07 6.24 8.19
N LYS A 2 -14.47 5.02 7.81
CA LYS A 2 -13.67 3.79 7.96
C LYS A 2 -13.17 3.35 6.57
N VAL A 3 -11.89 3.00 6.46
CA VAL A 3 -11.23 2.65 5.20
C VAL A 3 -10.44 1.35 5.37
N GLU A 4 -10.47 0.48 4.35
CA GLU A 4 -9.60 -0.69 4.21
C GLU A 4 -8.81 -0.53 2.91
N ILE A 5 -7.48 -0.67 3.00
CA ILE A 5 -6.55 -0.57 1.87
C ILE A 5 -5.96 -1.95 1.65
N GLU A 6 -6.32 -2.56 0.52
CA GLU A 6 -5.86 -3.89 0.15
C GLU A 6 -4.64 -3.82 -0.78
N GLY A 7 -3.65 -4.69 -0.57
CA GLY A 7 -2.44 -4.71 -1.40
C GLY A 7 -1.82 -6.09 -1.54
N GLY A 8 -1.28 -6.37 -2.73
CA GLY A 8 -0.65 -7.65 -3.07
C GLY A 8 0.83 -7.78 -2.64
N ALA A 9 1.47 -6.68 -2.22
CA ALA A 9 2.87 -6.68 -1.81
C ALA A 9 3.00 -6.91 -0.30
N LEU A 10 3.09 -8.17 0.13
CA LEU A 10 3.14 -8.53 1.56
C LEU A 10 4.27 -7.82 2.33
N SER A 11 5.43 -7.64 1.71
CA SER A 11 6.56 -6.91 2.30
C SER A 11 6.21 -5.46 2.64
N ILE A 12 5.44 -4.79 1.78
CA ILE A 12 4.99 -3.41 1.97
C ILE A 12 3.90 -3.34 3.05
N ILE A 13 2.90 -4.23 2.98
CA ILE A 13 1.83 -4.29 3.98
C ILE A 13 2.40 -4.50 5.39
N ARG A 14 3.38 -5.40 5.53
CA ARG A 14 4.08 -5.63 6.81
C ARG A 14 4.80 -4.38 7.33
N LYS A 15 5.42 -3.59 6.44
CA LYS A 15 6.08 -2.33 6.81
C LYS A 15 5.08 -1.28 7.30
N LEU A 16 3.90 -1.24 6.71
CA LEU A 16 2.81 -0.34 7.13
C LEU A 16 2.20 -0.73 8.48
N TRP A 17 2.18 -2.02 8.81
CA TRP A 17 1.72 -2.50 10.13
C TRP A 17 2.71 -2.27 11.26
N ARG A 18 4.00 -2.23 10.96
CA ARG A 18 5.05 -2.04 11.97
C ARG A 18 5.04 -0.61 12.45
N GLU A 19 5.28 -0.38 13.73
CA GLU A 19 5.31 0.99 14.28
C GLU A 19 6.61 1.74 13.94
N TYR A 20 7.71 1.01 13.77
CA TYR A 20 9.01 1.61 13.50
C TYR A 20 9.17 2.12 12.06
N ASP A 21 10.08 3.07 11.92
CA ASP A 21 10.49 3.61 10.64
C ASP A 21 11.21 2.58 9.77
N ASP A 22 10.84 2.56 8.50
CA ASP A 22 11.47 1.70 7.51
C ASP A 22 12.79 2.32 7.06
N LYS A 23 13.90 1.58 7.24
CA LYS A 23 15.26 2.03 6.91
C LYS A 23 15.66 1.78 5.45
N PHE A 24 14.75 1.27 4.63
CA PHE A 24 15.02 1.05 3.21
C PHE A 24 14.69 2.30 2.39
N GLU A 25 15.11 2.30 1.13
CA GLU A 25 14.92 3.41 0.18
C GLU A 25 13.45 3.86 0.06
N ILE A 26 12.50 2.94 0.24
CA ILE A 26 11.06 3.25 0.19
C ILE A 26 10.51 3.84 1.50
N GLY A 27 11.35 4.10 2.49
CA GLY A 27 10.93 4.46 3.85
C GLY A 27 10.11 5.73 3.93
N ALA A 28 10.39 6.71 3.06
CA ALA A 28 9.60 7.92 2.91
C ALA A 28 8.13 7.59 2.54
N TYR A 29 7.90 6.73 1.54
CA TYR A 29 6.56 6.31 1.14
C TYR A 29 5.81 5.54 2.24
N ILE A 30 6.53 4.70 3.01
CA ILE A 30 5.93 4.01 4.16
C ILE A 30 5.50 5.00 5.24
N ARG A 31 6.34 6.00 5.53
CA ARG A 31 6.04 7.05 6.52
C ARG A 31 4.83 7.87 6.09
N ASP A 32 4.78 8.29 4.84
CA ASP A 32 3.66 9.06 4.29
C ASP A 32 2.37 8.25 4.32
N GLY A 33 2.41 6.96 3.94
CA GLY A 33 1.25 6.06 4.01
C GLY A 33 0.68 5.95 5.43
N LYS A 34 1.55 5.81 6.44
CA LYS A 34 1.14 5.80 7.86
C LYS A 34 0.61 7.16 8.32
N TRP A 35 1.17 8.26 7.83
CA TRP A 35 0.72 9.60 8.20
C TRP A 35 -0.66 9.89 7.58
N LEU A 36 -0.84 9.59 6.30
CA LEU A 36 -2.11 9.76 5.59
C LEU A 36 -3.22 8.86 6.18
N SER A 37 -2.89 7.65 6.63
CA SER A 37 -3.89 6.76 7.24
C SER A 37 -4.50 7.34 8.53
N LYS A 38 -3.79 8.21 9.24
CA LYS A 38 -4.29 8.90 10.45
C LYS A 38 -5.36 9.95 10.15
N ARG A 39 -5.56 10.33 8.89
CA ARG A 39 -6.62 11.28 8.48
C ARG A 39 -8.01 10.62 8.47
N PHE A 40 -8.08 9.30 8.60
CA PHE A 40 -9.33 8.55 8.72
C PHE A 40 -9.59 8.14 10.18
N HIS A 41 -10.86 7.94 10.55
CA HIS A 41 -11.19 7.45 11.90
C HIS A 41 -10.69 6.02 12.12
N THR A 42 -10.68 5.22 11.05
CA THR A 42 -10.09 3.89 11.04
C THR A 42 -9.57 3.63 9.64
N CYS A 43 -8.30 3.26 9.52
CA CYS A 43 -7.70 2.83 8.26
C CYS A 43 -6.93 1.53 8.53
N LYS A 44 -7.27 0.47 7.80
CA LYS A 44 -6.60 -0.83 7.93
C LYS A 44 -5.89 -1.18 6.63
N PHE A 45 -4.65 -1.62 6.73
CA PHE A 45 -3.93 -2.21 5.61
C PHE A 45 -4.13 -3.72 5.63
N LYS A 46 -4.40 -4.34 4.48
CA LYS A 46 -4.67 -5.77 4.38
C LYS A 46 -3.92 -6.36 3.21
N TYR A 47 -3.29 -7.51 3.46
CA TYR A 47 -2.68 -8.29 2.41
C TYR A 47 -3.76 -9.12 1.71
N ILE A 48 -3.76 -9.07 0.38
CA ILE A 48 -4.57 -9.95 -0.47
C ILE A 48 -3.68 -10.66 -1.49
N TYR A 49 -4.07 -11.85 -1.93
CA TYR A 49 -3.33 -12.56 -2.97
C TYR A 49 -3.34 -11.79 -4.29
N ARG A 50 -2.28 -11.94 -5.10
CA ARG A 50 -2.17 -11.26 -6.41
C ARG A 50 -3.34 -11.57 -7.34
N SER A 51 -3.92 -12.78 -7.25
CA SER A 51 -5.11 -13.18 -7.99
C SER A 51 -6.32 -12.30 -7.67
N MET A 52 -6.46 -11.88 -6.41
CA MET A 52 -7.52 -10.95 -5.96
C MET A 52 -7.18 -9.50 -6.27
N ASN A 53 -5.90 -9.16 -6.39
CA ASN A 53 -5.43 -7.82 -6.76
C ASN A 53 -5.23 -7.63 -8.28
N SER A 54 -5.94 -8.43 -9.10
CA SER A 54 -5.75 -8.50 -10.55
C SER A 54 -6.07 -7.18 -11.25
N ILE A 55 -7.10 -6.45 -10.79
CA ILE A 55 -7.51 -5.16 -11.36
C ILE A 55 -6.41 -4.11 -11.12
N ALA A 56 -5.91 -3.97 -9.89
CA ALA A 56 -4.82 -3.02 -9.59
C ALA A 56 -3.55 -3.38 -10.37
N HIS A 57 -3.24 -4.68 -10.50
CA HIS A 57 -2.11 -5.13 -11.30
C HIS A 57 -2.27 -4.78 -12.78
N LEU A 58 -3.46 -4.98 -13.35
CA LEU A 58 -3.77 -4.62 -14.73
C LEU A 58 -3.64 -3.11 -14.96
N LEU A 59 -4.17 -2.30 -14.05
CA LEU A 59 -4.08 -0.83 -14.13
C LEU A 59 -2.63 -0.37 -14.09
N ALA A 60 -1.83 -0.86 -13.14
CA ALA A 60 -0.40 -0.56 -13.07
C ALA A 60 0.35 -0.97 -14.36
N THR A 61 0.05 -2.16 -14.88
CA THR A 61 0.67 -2.66 -16.13
C THR A 61 0.28 -1.81 -17.34
N LYS A 62 -0.96 -1.31 -17.40
CA LYS A 62 -1.40 -0.40 -18.47
C LYS A 62 -0.72 0.97 -18.37
N GLY A 63 -0.50 1.48 -17.15
CA GLY A 63 0.22 2.74 -16.91
C GLY A 63 1.66 2.67 -17.41
N LEU A 64 2.39 1.60 -17.05
CA LEU A 64 3.78 1.40 -17.50
C LEU A 64 3.92 1.35 -19.02
N LYS A 65 2.94 0.79 -19.73
CA LYS A 65 2.96 0.71 -21.21
C LYS A 65 2.70 2.06 -21.88
N ARG A 66 2.13 3.04 -21.17
CA ARG A 66 1.90 4.40 -21.67
C ARG A 66 3.09 5.33 -21.44
N GLY A 67 4.06 4.92 -20.62
CA GLY A 67 5.27 5.69 -20.35
C GLY A 67 5.05 6.86 -19.38
N ASP A 68 3.97 6.85 -18.61
CA ASP A 68 3.74 7.76 -17.48
C ASP A 68 4.48 7.29 -16.22
#